data_AF-L2GPL3-F1
#
_entry.id   AF-L2GPL3-F1
#
_cell.length_a   1.000
_cell.length_b   1.000
_cell.length_c   1.000
_cell.angle_alpha   90.00
_cell.angle_beta   90.00
_cell.angle_gamma   90.00
#
_symmetry.space_group_name_H-M   'P 1'
#
loop_
_entity.id
_entity.type
_entity.pdbx_description
1 polymer ?
#
loop_
_entity_poly.entity_id
_entity_poly.type
_entity_poly.pdbx_seq_one_letter_code
_entity_poly.pdbx_strand_id
1 'polypeptide(L)'
;MQEKQFEEVFDMSIFQENTIVIDEDTSQNCDFFILELVKAFNYTIFQWNDSGEFLKSSLGKYNAQATIKSVYTSEFNSEDIIDDIYTQRKLGYCHISKVNVFRASTATARDFYDYDIVVKIYKLRSGCSSKIDGSIKVFRRDKIYYDLKYKVFSDRIVYFE
;
A
#
# COMPACT_ATOMS: atom_id res chain seq x y z
N MET A 1 24.07 5.45 3.98
CA MET A 1 22.75 5.19 3.40
C MET A 1 22.23 6.52 2.91
N GLN A 2 22.06 6.66 1.60
CA GLN A 2 21.48 7.86 1.01
C GLN A 2 19.96 7.78 1.15
N GLU A 3 19.32 8.86 1.60
CA GLU A 3 17.86 8.97 1.60
C GLU A 3 17.40 9.22 0.15
N LYS A 4 16.46 8.40 -0.33
CA LYS A 4 15.83 8.58 -1.63
C LYS A 4 14.30 8.65 -1.49
N GLN A 5 13.66 9.44 -2.35
CA GLN A 5 12.21 9.57 -2.47
C GLN A 5 11.61 8.45 -3.34
N PHE A 6 10.29 8.31 -3.32
CA PHE A 6 9.58 7.23 -4.01
C PHE A 6 9.91 7.16 -5.52
N GLU A 7 9.77 8.27 -6.24
CA GLU A 7 10.03 8.35 -7.69
C GLU A 7 11.51 8.19 -8.06
N GLU A 8 12.43 8.40 -7.11
CA GLU A 8 13.87 8.22 -7.32
C GLU A 8 14.30 6.76 -7.20
N VAL A 9 13.43 5.91 -6.65
CA VAL A 9 13.72 4.53 -6.26
C VAL A 9 12.95 3.55 -7.12
N PHE A 10 11.66 3.83 -7.30
CA PHE A 10 10.73 2.93 -7.95
C PHE A 10 10.52 3.31 -9.40
N ASP A 11 10.59 2.33 -10.29
CA ASP A 11 10.13 2.47 -11.67
C ASP A 11 8.60 2.52 -11.66
N MET A 12 8.09 3.72 -11.91
CA MET A 12 6.66 4.03 -11.84
C MET A 12 5.82 3.20 -12.83
N SER A 13 6.43 2.72 -13.93
CA SER A 13 5.74 1.87 -14.90
C SER A 13 5.28 0.55 -14.28
N ILE A 14 6.01 0.01 -13.30
CA ILE A 14 5.63 -1.20 -12.58
C ILE A 14 4.28 -1.00 -11.91
N PHE A 15 4.04 0.16 -11.30
CA PHE A 15 2.78 0.43 -10.60
C PHE A 15 1.67 0.87 -11.56
N GLN A 16 2.02 1.64 -12.59
CA GLN A 16 1.05 2.16 -13.55
C GLN A 16 0.46 1.10 -14.47
N GLU A 17 1.21 0.07 -14.86
CA GLU A 17 0.78 -0.90 -15.88
C GLU A 17 0.21 -2.20 -15.32
N ASN A 18 0.45 -2.49 -14.04
CA ASN A 18 0.14 -3.80 -13.45
C ASN A 18 -0.96 -3.74 -12.40
N THR A 19 -1.66 -4.84 -12.17
CA THR A 19 -2.51 -5.00 -10.98
C THR A 19 -1.64 -5.30 -9.76
N ILE A 20 -1.92 -4.65 -8.64
CA ILE A 20 -1.04 -4.67 -7.47
C ILE A 20 -1.78 -5.19 -6.25
N VAL A 21 -1.11 -6.03 -5.49
CA VAL A 21 -1.50 -6.34 -4.11
C VAL A 21 -0.45 -5.85 -3.13
N ILE A 22 -0.92 -5.12 -2.12
CA ILE A 22 -0.12 -4.74 -0.95
C ILE A 22 -0.44 -5.74 0.17
N ASP A 23 0.58 -6.44 0.64
CA ASP A 23 0.52 -7.35 1.79
C ASP A 23 1.18 -6.69 3.00
N GLU A 24 0.35 -6.21 3.92
CA GLU A 24 0.78 -5.57 5.17
C GLU A 24 1.02 -6.62 6.28
N ASP A 25 2.24 -6.67 6.81
CA ASP A 25 2.54 -7.47 8.00
C ASP A 25 1.85 -6.91 9.26
N THR A 26 1.42 -7.75 10.21
CA THR A 26 0.61 -7.37 11.40
C THR A 26 1.22 -6.26 12.29
N SER A 27 2.51 -5.99 12.13
CA SER A 27 3.25 -4.98 12.91
C SER A 27 3.68 -3.77 12.11
N GLN A 28 3.19 -3.64 10.88
CA GLN A 28 3.46 -2.53 9.98
C GLN A 28 2.15 -1.83 9.61
N ASN A 29 2.28 -0.61 9.12
CA ASN A 29 1.19 0.18 8.57
C ASN A 29 1.58 0.51 7.13
N CYS A 30 0.76 0.14 6.14
CA CYS A 30 1.04 0.43 4.73
C CYS A 30 0.44 1.74 4.21
N ASP A 31 -0.18 2.57 5.07
CA ASP A 31 -0.84 3.82 4.67
C ASP A 31 0.14 4.78 3.99
N PHE A 32 1.38 4.84 4.48
CA PHE A 32 2.40 5.67 3.86
C PHE A 32 2.63 5.32 2.39
N PHE A 33 2.61 4.02 2.06
CA PHE A 33 2.82 3.55 0.69
C PHE A 33 1.59 3.80 -0.18
N ILE A 34 0.39 3.61 0.38
CA ILE A 34 -0.87 3.99 -0.29
C ILE A 34 -0.87 5.48 -0.64
N LEU A 35 -0.41 6.34 0.28
CA LEU A 35 -0.34 7.77 0.07
C LEU A 35 0.69 8.17 -0.99
N GLU A 36 1.84 7.48 -1.08
CA GLU A 36 2.80 7.66 -2.19
C GLU A 36 2.18 7.28 -3.54
N LEU A 37 1.44 6.17 -3.63
CA LEU A 37 0.73 5.78 -4.85
C LEU A 37 -0.35 6.79 -5.24
N VAL A 38 -1.12 7.27 -4.27
CA VAL A 38 -2.10 8.34 -4.49
C VAL A 38 -1.43 9.60 -5.01
N LYS A 39 -0.32 10.02 -4.39
CA LYS A 39 0.40 11.22 -4.80
C LYS A 39 0.93 11.11 -6.23
N ALA A 40 1.43 9.94 -6.60
CA ALA A 40 1.98 9.68 -7.92
C ALA A 40 0.92 9.56 -9.02
N PHE A 41 -0.22 8.92 -8.74
CA PHE A 41 -1.17 8.50 -9.78
C PHE A 41 -2.57 9.12 -9.63
N ASN A 42 -2.80 9.93 -8.59
CA ASN A 42 -4.10 10.52 -8.26
C ASN A 42 -5.22 9.48 -8.10
N TYR A 43 -4.88 8.34 -7.50
CA TYR A 43 -5.80 7.23 -7.29
C TYR A 43 -6.90 7.55 -6.27
N THR A 44 -8.07 6.99 -6.51
CA THR A 44 -9.20 6.99 -5.58
C THR A 44 -9.14 5.79 -4.63
N ILE A 45 -9.60 5.95 -3.39
CA ILE A 45 -9.54 4.89 -2.36
C ILE A 45 -10.95 4.57 -1.87
N PHE A 46 -11.24 3.28 -1.75
CA PHE A 46 -12.39 2.77 -1.01
C PHE A 46 -11.95 1.90 0.17
N GLN A 47 -12.37 2.25 1.38
CA GLN A 47 -12.02 1.53 2.61
C GLN A 47 -13.17 0.66 3.12
N TRP A 48 -12.88 -0.62 3.36
CA TRP A 48 -13.85 -1.60 3.86
C TRP A 48 -13.85 -1.75 5.38
N ASN A 49 -12.82 -1.25 6.06
CA ASN A 49 -12.59 -1.47 7.49
C ASN A 49 -12.64 -0.20 8.36
N ASP A 50 -12.66 0.98 7.75
CA ASP A 50 -12.73 2.26 8.45
C ASP A 50 -13.53 3.30 7.63
N SER A 51 -14.02 4.32 8.33
CA SER A 51 -14.62 5.55 7.82
C SER A 51 -13.74 6.34 6.84
N GLY A 52 -12.42 6.19 6.99
CA GLY A 52 -11.38 6.84 6.21
C GLY A 52 -10.98 8.24 6.64
N GLU A 53 -11.41 8.65 7.83
CA GLU A 53 -10.98 9.92 8.44
C GLU A 53 -9.46 9.96 8.68
N PHE A 54 -8.85 8.83 9.05
CA PHE A 54 -7.41 8.76 9.29
C PHE A 54 -6.60 9.07 8.02
N LEU A 55 -6.89 8.40 6.90
CA LEU A 55 -6.21 8.66 5.63
C LEU A 55 -6.48 10.09 5.13
N LYS A 56 -7.73 10.57 5.24
CA LYS A 56 -8.09 11.97 4.91
C LYS A 56 -7.25 12.97 5.69
N SER A 57 -7.05 12.75 6.99
CA SER A 57 -6.21 13.61 7.83
C SER A 57 -4.72 13.58 7.45
N SER A 58 -4.28 12.50 6.80
CA SER A 58 -2.89 12.31 6.38
C SER A 58 -2.58 12.93 5.02
N LEU A 59 -3.57 13.07 4.12
CA LEU A 59 -3.38 13.66 2.78
C LEU A 59 -2.62 15.00 2.81
N GLY A 60 -3.02 15.91 3.71
CA GLY A 60 -2.39 17.22 3.85
C GLY A 60 -0.92 17.16 4.31
N LYS A 61 -0.55 16.16 5.12
CA LYS A 61 0.82 15.98 5.61
C LYS A 61 1.77 15.51 4.52
N TYR A 62 1.28 14.70 3.59
CA TYR A 62 2.07 14.12 2.51
C TYR A 62 1.94 14.86 1.18
N ASN A 63 1.27 16.02 1.17
CA ASN A 63 0.95 16.79 -0.02
C ASN A 63 0.31 15.91 -1.12
N ALA A 64 -0.61 15.04 -0.70
CA ALA A 64 -1.36 14.14 -1.57
C ALA A 64 -2.81 14.62 -1.70
N GLN A 65 -3.43 14.33 -2.83
CA GLN A 65 -4.86 14.58 -3.06
C GLN A 65 -5.52 13.27 -3.51
N ALA A 66 -6.57 12.85 -2.82
CA ALA A 66 -7.37 11.70 -3.20
C ALA A 66 -8.83 11.90 -2.81
N THR A 67 -9.70 11.25 -3.59
CA THR A 67 -11.06 10.96 -3.14
C THR A 67 -11.02 9.69 -2.31
N ILE A 68 -11.40 9.80 -1.03
CA ILE A 68 -11.45 8.68 -0.09
C ILE A 68 -12.90 8.44 0.31
N LYS A 69 -13.38 7.25 -0.02
CA LYS A 69 -14.70 6.71 0.28
C LYS A 69 -14.58 5.52 1.21
N SER A 70 -15.69 5.16 1.86
CA SER A 70 -15.75 3.97 2.69
C SER A 70 -17.12 3.32 2.64
N VAL A 71 -17.17 2.05 3.02
CA VAL A 71 -18.42 1.29 3.17
C VAL A 71 -19.41 1.95 4.14
N TYR A 72 -18.92 2.80 5.06
CA TYR A 72 -19.74 3.54 6.01
C TYR A 72 -20.33 4.84 5.45
N THR A 73 -19.79 5.36 4.35
CA THR A 73 -20.14 6.69 3.83
C THR A 73 -20.70 6.67 2.40
N SER A 74 -20.46 5.61 1.64
CA SER A 74 -20.85 5.51 0.24
C SER A 74 -20.84 4.06 -0.25
N GLU A 75 -21.57 3.79 -1.33
CA GLU A 75 -21.45 2.54 -2.07
C GLU A 75 -20.13 2.48 -2.84
N PHE A 76 -19.57 1.29 -2.96
CA PHE A 76 -18.37 1.03 -3.76
C PHE A 76 -18.66 1.26 -5.26
N ASN A 77 -17.81 2.02 -5.94
CA ASN A 77 -17.99 2.36 -7.35
C ASN A 77 -16.66 2.37 -8.09
N SER A 78 -16.00 1.21 -8.13
CA SER A 78 -14.78 0.96 -8.92
C SER A 78 -13.60 1.87 -8.60
N GLU A 79 -13.40 2.20 -7.32
CA GLU A 79 -12.22 2.95 -6.87
C GLU A 79 -10.92 2.22 -7.21
N ASP A 80 -9.86 2.98 -7.48
CA ASP A 80 -8.57 2.46 -7.92
C ASP A 80 -7.87 1.62 -6.85
N ILE A 81 -8.04 2.00 -5.58
CA ILE A 81 -7.50 1.30 -4.41
C ILE A 81 -8.64 0.73 -3.58
N ILE A 82 -8.66 -0.59 -3.40
CA ILE A 82 -9.47 -1.26 -2.39
C ILE A 82 -8.62 -1.49 -1.15
N ASP A 83 -8.98 -0.82 -0.06
CA ASP A 83 -8.34 -1.00 1.25
C ASP A 83 -9.12 -1.99 2.13
N ASP A 84 -8.41 -3.01 2.60
CA ASP A 84 -8.94 -4.22 3.24
C ASP A 84 -9.82 -5.09 2.33
N ILE A 85 -9.19 -5.67 1.31
CA ILE A 85 -9.84 -6.62 0.40
C ILE A 85 -10.27 -7.92 1.08
N TYR A 86 -9.66 -8.29 2.21
CA TYR A 86 -10.11 -9.46 2.97
C TYR A 86 -11.52 -9.24 3.51
N THR A 87 -11.77 -8.09 4.13
CA THR A 87 -13.10 -7.71 4.62
C THR A 87 -14.11 -7.63 3.48
N GLN A 88 -13.75 -7.02 2.34
CA GLN A 88 -14.59 -7.01 1.14
C GLN A 88 -15.03 -8.44 0.74
N ARG A 89 -14.07 -9.36 0.63
CA ARG A 89 -14.31 -10.76 0.23
C ARG A 89 -15.20 -11.49 1.23
N LYS A 90 -15.04 -11.21 2.53
CA LYS A 90 -15.91 -11.77 3.59
C LYS A 90 -17.35 -11.27 3.52
N LEU A 91 -17.57 -10.07 3.00
CA LEU A 91 -18.90 -9.50 2.77
C LEU A 91 -19.54 -9.98 1.45
N GLY A 92 -18.87 -10.86 0.70
CA GLY A 92 -19.40 -11.47 -0.53
C GLY A 92 -19.11 -10.68 -1.81
N TYR A 93 -18.30 -9.63 -1.74
CA TYR A 93 -17.84 -8.88 -2.91
C TYR A 93 -16.55 -9.50 -3.46
N CYS A 94 -16.33 -9.44 -4.78
CA CYS A 94 -15.19 -10.08 -5.44
C CYS A 94 -14.46 -9.18 -6.45
N HIS A 95 -14.45 -7.86 -6.21
CA HIS A 95 -13.84 -6.91 -7.13
C HIS A 95 -12.33 -6.84 -6.92
N ILE A 96 -11.60 -6.81 -8.03
CA ILE A 96 -10.17 -6.52 -8.05
C ILE A 96 -10.00 -5.14 -8.67
N SER A 97 -9.43 -4.21 -7.92
CA SER A 97 -9.09 -2.88 -8.39
C SER A 97 -7.63 -2.80 -8.85
N LYS A 98 -7.17 -1.61 -9.24
CA LYS A 98 -5.79 -1.37 -9.65
C LYS A 98 -4.80 -1.74 -8.55
N VAL A 99 -5.11 -1.36 -7.32
CA VAL A 99 -4.36 -1.70 -6.10
C VAL A 99 -5.33 -2.29 -5.08
N ASN A 100 -4.92 -3.38 -4.44
CA ASN A 100 -5.73 -4.03 -3.42
C ASN A 100 -4.85 -4.27 -2.19
N VAL A 101 -5.38 -3.97 -1.01
CA VAL A 101 -4.61 -4.00 0.24
C VAL A 101 -5.15 -5.09 1.14
N PHE A 102 -4.31 -6.06 1.46
CA PHE A 102 -4.54 -6.97 2.58
C PHE A 102 -3.91 -6.38 3.82
N ARG A 103 -4.74 -6.11 4.82
CA ARG A 103 -4.30 -5.63 6.13
C ARG A 103 -3.97 -6.79 7.05
N ALA A 104 -3.11 -6.52 8.02
CA ALA A 104 -2.84 -7.43 9.14
C ALA A 104 -2.55 -8.89 8.75
N SER A 105 -1.79 -9.11 7.66
CA SER A 105 -1.37 -10.43 7.17
C SER A 105 -2.52 -11.38 6.86
N THR A 106 -3.65 -10.83 6.41
CA THR A 106 -4.80 -11.62 5.95
C THR A 106 -4.60 -12.26 4.58
N ALA A 107 -3.57 -11.83 3.83
CA ALA A 107 -3.22 -12.44 2.55
C ALA A 107 -2.62 -13.84 2.72
N THR A 108 -2.98 -14.75 1.81
CA THR A 108 -2.32 -16.03 1.62
C THR A 108 -1.50 -16.01 0.33
N ALA A 109 -0.54 -16.94 0.20
CA ALA A 109 0.23 -17.08 -1.03
C ALA A 109 -0.63 -17.38 -2.26
N ARG A 110 -1.84 -17.93 -2.08
CA ARG A 110 -2.79 -18.16 -3.18
C ARG A 110 -3.38 -16.84 -3.69
N ASP A 111 -3.63 -15.89 -2.80
CA ASP A 111 -4.21 -14.58 -3.18
C ASP A 111 -3.28 -13.82 -4.12
N PHE A 112 -1.96 -13.99 -4.01
CA PHE A 112 -0.98 -13.35 -4.87
C PHE A 112 -1.09 -13.73 -6.36
N TYR A 113 -1.75 -14.84 -6.68
CA TYR A 113 -1.92 -15.26 -8.08
C TYR A 113 -2.93 -14.40 -8.86
N ASP A 114 -3.78 -13.67 -8.15
CA ASP A 114 -4.77 -12.76 -8.74
C ASP A 114 -4.15 -11.43 -9.23
N TYR A 115 -2.87 -11.19 -8.94
CA TYR A 115 -2.18 -9.92 -9.18
C TYR A 115 -0.87 -10.10 -9.93
N ASP A 116 -0.49 -9.07 -10.67
CA ASP A 116 0.76 -9.04 -11.43
C ASP A 116 1.97 -8.74 -10.55
N ILE A 117 1.79 -7.83 -9.58
CA ILE A 117 2.83 -7.34 -8.66
C ILE A 117 2.38 -7.50 -7.21
N VAL A 118 3.28 -8.01 -6.38
CA VAL A 118 3.13 -8.08 -4.93
C VAL A 118 4.09 -7.08 -4.28
N VAL A 119 3.54 -6.20 -3.47
CA VAL A 119 4.27 -5.29 -2.57
C VAL A 119 4.09 -5.81 -1.16
N LYS A 120 5.14 -6.40 -0.58
CA LYS A 120 5.13 -6.86 0.81
C LYS A 120 5.80 -5.83 1.71
N ILE A 121 5.09 -5.38 2.73
CA ILE A 121 5.59 -4.43 3.74
C ILE A 121 5.72 -5.18 5.07
N TYR A 122 6.94 -5.29 5.58
CA TYR A 122 7.25 -6.14 6.73
C TYR A 122 8.26 -5.51 7.68
N LYS A 123 8.22 -5.95 8.94
CA LYS A 123 9.18 -5.50 9.95
C LYS A 123 10.60 -5.96 9.64
N LEU A 124 11.58 -5.27 10.23
CA LEU A 124 12.95 -5.74 10.19
C LEU A 124 13.09 -7.09 10.92
N ARG A 125 13.94 -7.97 10.39
CA ARG A 125 14.27 -9.25 11.05
C ARG A 125 14.84 -9.06 12.45
N SER A 126 15.54 -7.95 12.68
CA SER A 126 16.12 -7.57 13.97
C SER A 126 15.10 -6.99 14.97
N GLY A 127 13.83 -6.81 14.59
CA GLY A 127 12.81 -6.17 15.43
C GLY A 127 12.69 -4.66 15.15
N CYS A 128 12.60 -3.85 16.20
CA CYS A 128 12.38 -2.41 16.08
C CYS A 128 13.70 -1.63 15.94
N SER A 129 13.68 -0.52 15.20
CA SER A 129 14.82 0.38 15.05
C SER A 129 14.35 1.84 15.04
N SER A 130 15.13 2.75 15.63
CA SER A 130 14.86 4.18 15.56
C SER A 130 15.21 4.79 14.20
N LYS A 131 16.03 4.09 13.41
CA LYS A 131 16.57 4.58 12.13
C LYS A 131 15.86 4.03 10.90
N ILE A 132 15.16 2.91 11.03
CA ILE A 132 14.50 2.21 9.93
C ILE A 132 13.24 1.59 10.52
N ASP A 133 12.09 1.81 9.90
CA ASP A 133 10.82 1.37 10.47
C ASP A 133 10.43 -0.01 9.94
N GLY A 134 10.83 -0.33 8.70
CA GLY A 134 10.56 -1.63 8.10
C GLY A 134 11.31 -1.87 6.79
N SER A 135 10.81 -2.83 6.02
CA SER A 135 11.29 -3.18 4.69
C SER A 135 10.14 -3.39 3.73
N ILE A 136 10.37 -3.04 2.47
CA ILE A 136 9.45 -3.25 1.36
C ILE A 136 10.12 -4.17 0.36
N LYS A 137 9.36 -5.17 -0.07
CA LYS A 137 9.76 -6.04 -1.18
C LYS A 137 8.71 -5.97 -2.27
N VAL A 138 9.14 -5.60 -3.47
CA VAL A 138 8.28 -5.55 -4.67
C VAL A 138 8.73 -6.67 -5.60
N PHE A 139 7.82 -7.57 -5.92
CA PHE A 139 8.15 -8.74 -6.71
C PHE A 139 6.97 -9.22 -7.54
N ARG A 140 7.30 -9.96 -8.58
CA ARG A 140 6.41 -10.86 -9.30
C ARG A 140 6.92 -12.27 -9.08
N ARG A 141 6.04 -13.28 -9.16
CA ARG A 141 6.27 -14.74 -9.03
C ARG A 141 7.74 -15.19 -8.95
N ASP A 142 8.53 -14.92 -9.98
CA ASP A 142 9.92 -15.36 -10.18
C ASP A 142 10.97 -14.24 -10.13
N LYS A 143 10.55 -12.97 -10.07
CA LYS A 143 11.44 -11.80 -10.16
C LYS A 143 11.20 -10.83 -9.00
N ILE A 144 12.27 -10.54 -8.26
CA ILE A 144 12.30 -9.44 -7.29
C ILE A 144 12.73 -8.18 -8.03
N TYR A 145 11.92 -7.14 -7.99
CA TYR A 145 12.25 -5.82 -8.54
C TYR A 145 12.99 -4.99 -7.49
N TYR A 146 12.48 -5.00 -6.25
CA TYR A 146 12.99 -4.20 -5.15
C TYR A 146 12.95 -4.98 -3.85
N ASP A 147 13.98 -4.82 -3.01
CA ASP A 147 14.04 -5.28 -1.62
C ASP A 147 14.80 -4.22 -0.83
N LEU A 148 14.05 -3.31 -0.20
CA LEU A 148 14.54 -2.03 0.30
C LEU A 148 14.10 -1.82 1.74
N LYS A 149 14.81 -0.95 2.45
CA LYS A 149 14.41 -0.45 3.77
C LYS A 149 13.72 0.91 3.63
N TYR A 150 12.85 1.24 4.58
CA TYR A 150 12.22 2.56 4.60
C TYR A 150 12.18 3.17 6.00
N LYS A 151 11.99 4.49 6.03
CA LYS A 151 11.66 5.25 7.22
C LYS A 151 10.54 6.25 6.91
N VAL A 152 9.55 6.30 7.78
CA VAL A 152 8.42 7.22 7.76
C VAL A 152 8.69 8.32 8.78
N PHE A 153 8.73 9.56 8.30
CA PHE A 153 8.71 10.77 9.12
C PHE A 153 7.30 11.36 9.14
N SER A 154 7.10 12.41 9.93
CA SER A 154 5.80 13.08 10.02
C SER A 154 5.33 13.75 8.72
N ASP A 155 6.27 14.07 7.83
CA ASP A 155 6.10 14.92 6.65
C ASP A 155 6.66 14.29 5.35
N ARG A 156 7.37 13.16 5.43
CA ARG A 156 7.98 12.52 4.28
C ARG A 156 8.28 11.04 4.53
N ILE A 157 8.46 10.30 3.44
CA ILE A 157 8.99 8.94 3.47
C ILE A 157 10.33 8.92 2.76
N VAL A 158 11.25 8.10 3.27
CA VAL A 158 12.54 7.86 2.61
C VAL A 158 12.81 6.36 2.51
N TYR A 159 13.48 6.00 1.44
CA TYR A 159 13.88 4.62 1.15
C TYR A 159 15.41 4.51 1.11
N PHE A 160 15.88 3.30 1.40
CA PHE A 160 17.30 2.97 1.47
C PHE A 160 17.57 1.66 0.73
N GLU A 161 18.51 1.71 -0.22
CA GLU A 161 19.16 0.56 -0.87
C GLU A 161 20.26 -0.04 0.01
#